data_AF-A0A194YLV6-F1
#
_entry.id   AF-A0A194YLV6-F1
#
_cell.length_a   1.000
_cell.length_b   1.000
_cell.length_c   1.000
_cell.angle_alpha   90.00
_cell.angle_beta   90.00
_cell.angle_gamma   90.00
#
_symmetry.space_group_name_H-M   'P 1'
#
loop_
_entity.id
_entity.type
_entity.pdbx_description
1 polymer ?
#
loop_
_entity_poly.entity_id
_entity_poly.type
_entity_poly.pdbx_seq_one_letter_code
_entity_poly.pdbx_strand_id
1 'polypeptide(L)'
;MSDESTSQRVMEVTLQPQVKLEPCTGGPGCECCSKPSGPPSSPASPSRSASSTIPPLTSGDTSAFTEDSHSGSDASSFGAPPIGLPVQDWGGLGTLSVGKCEHGCYTVMKQCWGGKNTGRRFLGCGLETSQQCGYVEWLDDPWPVRVQAAFKKLWREVKATRDVQVAAHDALIEAYKNVEKQVKEKDKLKEETERTKRLAEQLCSRYERRVAFATADKSWSMFLVYNLIGLIIFLVAVLVVKL
;
A
#
# COMPACT_ATOMS: atom_id res chain seq x y z
N MET A 1 -13.94 -46.09 5.33
CA MET A 1 -14.93 -45.01 5.40
C MET A 1 -14.15 -43.72 5.47
N SER A 2 -14.15 -42.99 4.34
CA SER A 2 -14.00 -41.54 4.16
C SER A 2 -12.76 -40.86 4.78
N ASP A 3 -11.74 -40.39 4.04
CA ASP A 3 -11.64 -39.40 2.94
C ASP A 3 -11.05 -38.08 3.48
N GLU A 4 -9.80 -37.75 3.11
CA GLU A 4 -9.23 -36.40 2.93
C GLU A 4 -7.78 -36.59 2.39
N SER A 5 -7.45 -36.59 1.09
CA SER A 5 -7.54 -35.56 0.03
C SER A 5 -6.97 -34.21 0.53
N THR A 6 -5.86 -33.61 0.08
CA THR A 6 -5.31 -33.45 -1.28
C THR A 6 -3.87 -32.92 -1.13
N SER A 7 -2.85 -33.72 -1.41
CA SER A 7 -1.98 -33.68 -2.60
C SER A 7 -1.45 -32.30 -3.03
N GLN A 8 -0.21 -32.05 -2.63
CA GLN A 8 0.65 -30.92 -2.95
C GLN A 8 1.22 -31.12 -4.37
N ARG A 9 0.71 -30.38 -5.37
CA ARG A 9 1.23 -30.41 -6.74
C ARG A 9 2.35 -29.38 -6.89
N VAL A 10 3.59 -29.83 -6.75
CA VAL A 10 4.78 -29.18 -7.29
C VAL A 10 4.71 -29.34 -8.82
N MET A 11 4.62 -28.24 -9.55
CA MET A 11 4.81 -28.25 -11.01
C MET A 11 6.27 -27.91 -11.31
N GLU A 12 7.01 -28.97 -11.55
CA GLU A 12 8.28 -29.00 -12.26
C GLU A 12 8.01 -28.55 -13.71
N VAL A 13 8.53 -27.38 -14.10
CA VAL A 13 8.50 -26.93 -15.49
C VAL A 13 9.81 -27.36 -16.15
N THR A 14 9.67 -28.40 -16.97
CA THR A 14 10.69 -28.93 -17.87
C THR A 14 11.22 -27.84 -18.81
N LEU A 15 12.52 -27.58 -18.73
CA LEU A 15 13.28 -26.83 -19.73
C LEU A 15 13.31 -27.60 -21.06
N GLN A 16 12.88 -26.96 -22.14
CA GLN A 16 13.19 -27.37 -23.52
C GLN A 16 13.81 -26.20 -24.31
N PRO A 17 14.57 -26.50 -25.38
CA PRO A 17 15.88 -25.87 -25.60
C PRO A 17 15.85 -24.60 -26.44
N GLN A 18 16.88 -23.79 -26.22
CA GLN A 18 17.26 -22.58 -26.95
C GLN A 18 17.33 -22.83 -28.46
N VAL A 19 16.48 -22.14 -29.24
CA VAL A 19 16.65 -22.01 -30.69
C VAL A 19 17.75 -20.99 -30.93
N LYS A 20 18.92 -21.49 -31.34
CA LYS A 20 20.07 -20.69 -31.76
C LYS A 20 19.75 -20.05 -33.12
N LEU A 21 19.47 -18.76 -33.14
CA LEU A 21 19.41 -17.98 -34.39
C LEU A 21 20.84 -17.69 -34.86
N GLU A 22 21.23 -18.28 -35.99
CA GLU A 22 22.48 -17.93 -36.67
C GLU A 22 22.35 -16.58 -37.41
N PRO A 23 23.43 -15.80 -37.56
CA PRO A 23 23.40 -14.55 -38.31
C PRO A 23 23.27 -14.82 -39.80
N CYS A 24 22.43 -14.06 -40.51
CA CYS A 24 22.34 -14.10 -41.97
C CYS A 24 23.69 -13.69 -42.58
N THR A 25 24.36 -14.65 -43.22
CA THR A 25 25.53 -14.40 -44.08
C THR A 25 25.03 -13.86 -45.41
N GLY A 26 25.44 -12.62 -45.73
CA GLY A 26 25.04 -11.92 -46.94
C GLY A 26 25.48 -12.65 -48.20
N GLY A 27 24.51 -13.08 -49.01
CA GLY A 27 24.69 -13.47 -50.41
C GLY A 27 23.96 -12.50 -51.34
N PRO A 28 24.47 -12.23 -52.54
CA PRO A 28 23.96 -11.18 -53.41
C PRO A 28 22.58 -11.57 -53.98
N GLY A 29 21.57 -10.76 -53.67
CA GLY A 29 20.17 -10.98 -54.09
C GLY A 29 19.11 -10.32 -53.20
N CYS A 30 19.49 -9.61 -52.13
CA CYS A 30 18.52 -8.85 -51.32
C CYS A 30 18.12 -7.54 -52.00
N GLU A 31 16.87 -7.44 -52.45
CA GLU A 31 16.19 -6.23 -52.93
C GLU A 31 15.90 -5.21 -51.80
N CYS A 32 16.83 -5.03 -50.86
CA CYS A 32 16.74 -4.06 -49.79
C CYS A 32 17.38 -2.70 -50.14
N CYS A 33 17.90 -2.54 -51.37
CA CYS A 33 18.56 -1.31 -51.81
C CYS A 33 18.02 -0.84 -53.17
N SER A 34 16.91 -0.11 -53.17
CA SER A 34 16.53 0.75 -54.30
C SER A 34 15.91 2.04 -53.75
N LYS A 35 16.68 3.12 -53.83
CA LYS A 35 16.21 4.49 -53.58
C LYS A 35 15.28 4.92 -54.73
N PRO A 36 14.30 5.79 -54.45
CA PRO A 36 13.93 6.81 -55.42
C PRO A 36 14.07 8.23 -54.86
N SER A 37 14.44 9.11 -55.79
CA SER A 37 14.76 10.52 -55.71
C SER A 37 13.57 11.43 -56.03
N GLY A 38 13.43 12.56 -55.31
CA GLY A 38 12.85 13.82 -55.81
C GLY A 38 11.37 14.12 -55.51
N PRO A 39 10.98 15.39 -55.19
CA PRO A 39 9.62 15.81 -54.81
C PRO A 39 8.80 16.35 -56.01
N PRO A 40 7.47 16.58 -55.89
CA PRO A 40 6.98 17.98 -55.70
C PRO A 40 5.59 18.19 -55.05
N SER A 41 5.39 19.46 -54.61
CA SER A 41 4.17 20.32 -54.67
C SER A 41 2.85 19.98 -53.95
N SER A 42 2.42 20.91 -53.09
CA SER A 42 1.02 21.14 -52.65
C SER A 42 0.09 21.54 -53.80
N PRO A 43 -1.25 21.41 -53.65
CA PRO A 43 -2.03 22.62 -53.31
C PRO A 43 -3.33 22.40 -52.48
N ALA A 44 -3.79 23.52 -51.92
CA ALA A 44 -5.18 23.99 -51.72
C ALA A 44 -6.14 23.28 -50.76
N SER A 45 -6.58 24.04 -49.75
CA SER A 45 -7.81 23.87 -48.98
C SER A 45 -9.07 24.02 -49.86
N PRO A 46 -10.23 23.54 -49.38
CA PRO A 46 -11.28 24.53 -49.09
C PRO A 46 -12.04 24.31 -47.78
N SER A 47 -12.42 25.47 -47.24
CA SER A 47 -13.38 25.77 -46.18
C SER A 47 -14.71 25.03 -46.26
N ARG A 48 -15.20 24.55 -45.10
CA ARG A 48 -16.63 24.38 -44.84
C ARG A 48 -16.97 24.74 -43.39
N SER A 49 -17.76 25.80 -43.27
CA SER A 49 -18.49 26.20 -42.07
C SER A 49 -19.61 25.20 -41.80
N ALA A 50 -19.81 24.80 -40.54
CA ALA A 50 -21.12 24.37 -40.05
C ALA A 50 -21.19 24.59 -38.53
N SER A 51 -22.09 25.49 -38.17
CA SER A 51 -22.59 25.75 -36.83
C SER A 51 -23.44 24.56 -36.35
N SER A 52 -23.30 24.13 -35.09
CA SER A 52 -24.44 23.61 -34.32
C SER A 52 -24.14 23.52 -32.82
N THR A 53 -24.78 24.43 -32.09
CA THR A 53 -25.50 24.28 -30.81
C THR A 53 -25.31 22.99 -30.01
N ILE A 54 -24.80 23.15 -28.78
CA ILE A 54 -24.83 22.17 -27.68
C ILE A 54 -26.07 22.41 -26.80
N PRO A 55 -26.83 21.36 -26.43
CA PRO A 55 -27.60 21.33 -25.18
C PRO A 55 -27.02 20.34 -24.14
N PRO A 56 -27.45 20.42 -22.87
CA PRO A 56 -26.55 20.30 -21.72
C PRO A 56 -26.56 18.95 -20.99
N LEU A 57 -25.51 18.80 -20.17
CA LEU A 57 -25.20 17.77 -19.18
C LEU A 57 -26.36 17.42 -18.23
N THR A 58 -26.56 16.12 -17.99
CA THR A 58 -27.15 15.59 -16.75
C THR A 58 -26.48 14.28 -16.33
N SER A 59 -26.31 14.13 -15.01
CA SER A 59 -26.04 12.91 -14.22
C SER A 59 -24.79 12.11 -14.62
N GLY A 60 -23.72 12.04 -13.81
CA GLY A 60 -23.76 11.67 -12.41
C GLY A 60 -23.82 10.14 -12.35
N ASP A 61 -22.66 9.50 -12.22
CA ASP A 61 -22.54 8.20 -11.56
C ASP A 61 -21.11 7.98 -11.08
N THR A 62 -21.06 7.56 -9.82
CA THR A 62 -19.86 7.25 -9.05
C THR A 62 -19.54 5.79 -9.34
N SER A 63 -18.38 5.50 -9.92
CA SER A 63 -17.88 4.13 -9.99
C SER A 63 -16.43 4.09 -9.54
N ALA A 64 -16.21 3.30 -8.51
CA ALA A 64 -14.93 2.97 -7.90
C ALA A 64 -13.91 2.53 -8.96
N PHE A 65 -12.79 3.23 -9.03
CA PHE A 65 -11.62 2.81 -9.77
C PHE A 65 -10.65 2.11 -8.81
N THR A 66 -10.36 0.85 -9.10
CA THR A 66 -9.27 0.10 -8.49
C THR A 66 -7.94 0.69 -8.95
N GLU A 67 -7.16 1.22 -8.02
CA GLU A 67 -5.85 1.83 -8.28
C GLU A 67 -4.76 0.76 -8.43
N ASP A 68 -4.42 0.40 -9.67
CA ASP A 68 -3.19 -0.32 -9.96
C ASP A 68 -1.99 0.64 -9.92
N SER A 69 -1.09 0.35 -8.99
CA SER A 69 0.12 1.11 -8.70
C SER A 69 1.14 0.97 -9.83
N HIS A 70 1.22 1.98 -10.70
CA HIS A 70 2.38 2.20 -11.54
C HIS A 70 3.15 3.44 -11.08
N SER A 71 4.35 3.19 -10.54
CA SER A 71 5.37 4.18 -10.23
C SER A 71 5.70 5.02 -11.47
N GLY A 72 5.02 6.16 -11.61
CA GLY A 72 5.32 7.17 -12.62
C GLY A 72 6.68 7.80 -12.39
N SER A 73 7.70 7.22 -13.03
CA SER A 73 9.00 7.84 -13.25
C SER A 73 8.91 8.89 -14.36
N ASP A 74 9.73 9.93 -14.23
CA ASP A 74 9.66 11.16 -14.98
C ASP A 74 9.82 10.97 -16.50
N ALA A 75 8.71 10.96 -17.24
CA ALA A 75 8.72 11.04 -18.70
C ALA A 75 8.91 12.50 -19.17
N SER A 76 10.08 13.06 -18.92
CA SER A 76 10.53 14.30 -19.59
C SER A 76 11.99 14.28 -20.06
N SER A 77 12.63 13.10 -20.12
CA SER A 77 13.91 12.97 -20.81
C SER A 77 13.66 12.82 -22.31
N PHE A 78 14.28 13.67 -23.12
CA PHE A 78 14.30 13.53 -24.58
C PHE A 78 14.90 12.16 -24.93
N GLY A 79 14.04 11.20 -25.31
CA GLY A 79 14.45 9.86 -25.75
C GLY A 79 13.73 8.68 -25.10
N ALA A 80 13.00 8.88 -23.99
CA ALA A 80 12.19 7.82 -23.40
C ALA A 80 10.80 7.75 -24.07
N PRO A 81 10.32 6.57 -24.51
CA PRO A 81 8.98 6.43 -25.07
C PRO A 81 7.90 6.81 -24.03
N PRO A 82 6.78 7.45 -24.43
CA PRO A 82 5.69 7.77 -23.54
C PRO A 82 5.07 6.53 -22.92
N ILE A 83 4.69 6.62 -21.64
CA ILE A 83 3.89 5.60 -20.98
C ILE A 83 2.50 5.60 -21.62
N GLY A 84 2.07 4.46 -22.16
CA GLY A 84 0.74 4.32 -22.71
C GLY A 84 0.18 2.92 -22.53
N LEU A 85 -1.13 2.87 -22.32
CA LEU A 85 -1.87 1.62 -22.16
C LEU A 85 -2.46 1.20 -23.51
N PRO A 86 -2.54 -0.11 -23.80
CA PRO A 86 -3.25 -0.59 -24.98
C PRO A 86 -4.70 -0.12 -24.93
N VAL A 87 -5.21 0.41 -26.04
CA VAL A 87 -6.59 0.89 -26.11
C VAL A 87 -7.53 -0.33 -26.17
N GLN A 88 -8.32 -0.53 -25.12
CA GLN A 88 -9.43 -1.49 -25.13
C GLN A 88 -10.69 -0.81 -25.70
N ASP A 89 -11.08 -1.29 -26.88
CA ASP A 89 -12.43 -1.34 -27.44
C ASP A 89 -13.12 -0.03 -27.87
N TRP A 90 -13.01 0.27 -29.16
CA TRP A 90 -14.06 0.94 -29.94
C TRP A 90 -14.20 0.24 -31.31
N GLY A 91 -15.12 -0.74 -31.39
CA GLY A 91 -15.70 -1.22 -32.66
C GLY A 91 -14.75 -1.82 -33.69
N GLY A 92 -14.24 -3.04 -33.44
CA GLY A 92 -14.11 -4.04 -34.50
C GLY A 92 -13.15 -3.78 -35.66
N LEU A 93 -12.14 -2.91 -35.53
CA LEU A 93 -11.01 -2.87 -36.47
C LEU A 93 -9.71 -3.29 -35.75
N GLY A 94 -9.70 -4.53 -35.28
CA GLY A 94 -8.44 -5.21 -35.00
C GLY A 94 -7.66 -5.32 -36.31
N THR A 95 -6.43 -4.80 -36.33
CA THR A 95 -5.46 -4.83 -37.45
C THR A 95 -5.46 -3.58 -38.34
N LEU A 96 -5.09 -2.42 -37.79
CA LEU A 96 -4.30 -1.46 -38.56
C LEU A 96 -2.82 -1.75 -38.28
N SER A 97 -2.25 -2.72 -39.01
CA SER A 97 -0.81 -2.95 -39.01
C SER A 97 -0.15 -1.85 -39.85
N VAL A 98 0.38 -0.81 -39.21
CA VAL A 98 1.12 0.23 -39.94
C VAL A 98 2.41 0.52 -39.18
N GLY A 99 3.46 -0.23 -39.52
CA GLY A 99 4.80 -0.08 -38.96
C GLY A 99 5.29 -1.27 -38.13
N LYS A 100 6.58 -1.58 -38.28
CA LYS A 100 7.32 -2.44 -37.36
C LYS A 100 8.13 -1.54 -36.43
N CYS A 101 8.16 -1.88 -35.15
CA CYS A 101 9.08 -1.24 -34.21
C CYS A 101 10.54 -1.66 -34.49
N GLU A 102 11.49 -1.13 -33.73
CA GLU A 102 12.93 -1.41 -33.90
C GLU A 102 13.28 -2.90 -33.68
N HIS A 103 12.45 -3.63 -32.94
CA HIS A 103 12.58 -5.08 -32.76
C HIS A 103 12.00 -5.92 -33.92
N GLY A 104 11.40 -5.28 -34.93
CA GLY A 104 10.71 -5.97 -36.01
C GLY A 104 9.29 -6.46 -35.66
N CYS A 105 8.84 -6.27 -34.42
CA CYS A 105 7.48 -6.58 -33.99
C CYS A 105 6.47 -5.56 -34.53
N TYR A 106 5.24 -5.98 -34.77
CA TYR A 106 4.15 -5.09 -35.13
C TYR A 106 3.87 -4.08 -34.00
N THR A 107 3.59 -2.85 -34.39
CA THR A 107 3.22 -1.80 -33.46
C THR A 107 1.80 -2.00 -32.94
N VAL A 108 1.56 -1.53 -31.72
CA VAL A 108 0.23 -1.53 -31.09
C VAL A 108 -0.19 -0.10 -30.81
N MET A 109 -1.49 0.17 -30.98
CA MET A 109 -2.06 1.47 -30.63
C MET A 109 -2.15 1.61 -29.11
N LYS A 110 -1.57 2.68 -28.59
CA LYS A 110 -1.56 3.04 -27.18
C LYS A 110 -2.08 4.45 -26.98
N GLN A 111 -2.60 4.74 -25.79
CA GLN A 111 -2.93 6.09 -25.38
C GLN A 111 -1.91 6.61 -24.37
N CYS A 112 -1.37 7.80 -24.59
CA CYS A 112 -0.40 8.43 -23.71
C CYS A 112 -1.05 8.87 -22.39
N TRP A 113 -0.51 8.37 -21.29
CA TRP A 113 -0.89 8.77 -19.94
C TRP A 113 0.24 9.61 -19.35
N GLY A 114 0.09 10.93 -19.34
CA GLY A 114 1.13 11.82 -18.79
C GLY A 114 1.44 13.06 -19.62
N GLY A 115 1.76 14.13 -18.91
CA GLY A 115 2.38 15.33 -19.46
C GLY A 115 1.57 16.00 -20.58
N LYS A 116 2.26 16.62 -21.53
CA LYS A 116 1.63 17.44 -22.59
C LYS A 116 0.81 16.67 -23.60
N ASN A 117 1.00 15.35 -23.70
CA ASN A 117 0.37 14.48 -24.71
C ASN A 117 -0.75 13.62 -24.11
N THR A 118 -1.18 13.91 -22.89
CA THR A 118 -2.24 13.18 -22.20
C THR A 118 -3.44 12.96 -23.12
N GLY A 119 -3.89 11.71 -23.23
CA GLY A 119 -5.03 11.30 -24.03
C GLY A 119 -4.74 11.11 -25.52
N ARG A 120 -3.59 11.53 -26.05
CA ARG A 120 -3.22 11.32 -27.46
C ARG A 120 -2.84 9.87 -27.72
N ARG A 121 -3.22 9.37 -28.90
CA ARG A 121 -2.93 8.02 -29.36
C ARG A 121 -1.63 7.98 -30.16
N PHE A 122 -0.88 6.90 -29.98
CA PHE A 122 0.34 6.63 -30.72
C PHE A 122 0.48 5.13 -31.01
N LEU A 123 1.19 4.80 -32.08
CA LEU A 123 1.69 3.45 -32.33
C LEU A 123 3.02 3.30 -31.61
N GLY A 124 3.12 2.26 -30.77
CA GLY A 124 4.31 1.96 -29.99
C GLY A 124 4.67 0.48 -30.03
N CYS A 125 5.81 0.13 -29.44
CA CYS A 125 6.24 -1.26 -29.32
C CYS A 125 5.23 -2.10 -28.52
N GLY A 126 4.85 -3.27 -29.05
CA GLY A 126 3.92 -4.20 -28.41
C GLY A 126 4.52 -5.07 -27.30
N LEU A 127 5.83 -4.98 -27.04
CA LEU A 127 6.49 -5.71 -25.95
C LEU A 127 6.12 -5.13 -24.58
N GLU A 128 6.44 -5.84 -23.51
CA GLU A 128 6.23 -5.39 -22.13
C GLU A 128 7.14 -4.21 -21.77
N THR A 129 6.72 -3.36 -20.83
CA THR A 129 7.34 -2.05 -20.54
C THR A 129 8.86 -2.08 -20.31
N SER A 130 9.40 -3.16 -19.76
CA SER A 130 10.84 -3.34 -19.54
C SER A 130 11.66 -3.63 -20.82
N GLN A 131 10.99 -4.07 -21.89
CA GLN A 131 11.60 -4.50 -23.16
C GLN A 131 11.14 -3.66 -24.36
N GLN A 132 10.36 -2.60 -24.14
CA GLN A 132 9.90 -1.72 -25.20
C GLN A 132 11.05 -0.89 -25.78
N CYS A 133 11.15 -0.84 -27.12
CA CYS A 133 12.02 0.12 -27.79
C CYS A 133 11.39 1.53 -27.78
N GLY A 134 12.19 2.53 -28.18
CA GLY A 134 11.77 3.93 -28.26
C GLY A 134 10.81 4.29 -29.41
N TYR A 135 10.40 3.33 -30.25
CA TYR A 135 9.50 3.58 -31.38
C TYR A 135 8.17 4.21 -30.94
N VAL A 136 7.87 5.39 -31.48
CA VAL A 136 6.64 6.15 -31.23
C VAL A 136 6.23 6.87 -32.50
N GLU A 137 5.01 6.62 -32.95
CA GLU A 137 4.39 7.34 -34.06
C GLU A 137 3.04 7.89 -33.62
N TRP A 138 2.86 9.21 -33.63
CA TRP A 138 1.63 9.83 -33.16
C TRP A 138 0.53 9.77 -34.22
N LEU A 139 -0.65 9.30 -33.82
CA LEU A 139 -1.82 9.23 -34.69
C LEU A 139 -2.65 10.52 -34.67
N ASP A 140 -2.72 11.17 -33.52
CA ASP A 140 -3.46 12.41 -33.33
C ASP A 140 -2.53 13.62 -33.48
N ASP A 141 -3.04 14.75 -33.94
CA ASP A 141 -2.31 16.01 -33.93
C ASP A 141 -1.90 16.43 -32.51
N PRO A 142 -0.82 17.22 -32.36
CA PRO A 142 -0.46 17.78 -31.07
C PRO A 142 -1.57 18.70 -30.56
N TRP A 143 -1.86 18.62 -29.27
CA TRP A 143 -2.79 19.54 -28.63
C TRP A 143 -2.34 21.00 -28.84
N PRO A 144 -3.27 21.97 -28.90
CA PRO A 144 -2.91 23.38 -28.89
C PRO A 144 -2.01 23.73 -27.69
N VAL A 145 -1.09 24.67 -27.87
CA VAL A 145 -0.07 25.02 -26.86
C VAL A 145 -0.68 25.32 -25.49
N ARG A 146 -1.84 26.00 -25.46
CA ARG A 146 -2.58 26.30 -24.23
C ARG A 146 -3.01 25.03 -23.49
N VAL A 147 -3.49 24.02 -24.21
CA VAL A 147 -3.95 22.75 -23.66
C VAL A 147 -2.77 21.93 -23.14
N GLN A 148 -1.65 21.89 -23.88
CA GLN A 148 -0.42 21.26 -23.42
C GLN A 148 0.09 21.85 -22.10
N ALA A 149 0.06 23.18 -21.98
CA ALA A 149 0.44 23.89 -20.75
C ALA A 149 -0.49 23.55 -19.59
N ALA A 150 -1.80 23.47 -19.84
CA ALA A 150 -2.79 23.07 -18.85
C ALA A 150 -2.53 21.63 -18.36
N PHE A 151 -2.32 20.66 -19.26
CA PHE A 151 -2.00 19.29 -18.85
C PHE A 151 -0.70 19.21 -18.04
N LYS A 152 0.37 19.91 -18.46
CA LYS A 152 1.61 19.96 -17.67
C LYS A 152 1.39 20.55 -16.28
N LYS A 153 0.49 21.53 -16.12
CA LYS A 153 0.15 22.10 -14.81
C LYS A 153 -0.62 21.09 -13.97
N LEU A 154 -1.68 20.51 -14.53
CA LEU A 154 -2.51 19.51 -13.86
C LEU A 154 -1.67 18.33 -13.37
N TRP A 155 -0.78 17.81 -14.21
CA TRP A 155 0.09 16.69 -13.84
C TRP A 155 1.06 17.01 -12.71
N ARG A 156 1.55 18.25 -12.63
CA ARG A 156 2.39 18.69 -11.49
C ARG A 156 1.57 18.73 -10.21
N GLU A 157 0.33 19.22 -10.28
CA GLU A 157 -0.57 19.27 -9.12
C GLU A 157 -1.01 17.87 -8.66
N VAL A 158 -1.32 16.97 -9.59
CA VAL A 158 -1.64 15.56 -9.30
C VAL A 158 -0.44 14.87 -8.65
N LYS A 159 0.78 15.04 -9.20
CA LYS A 159 1.99 14.47 -8.61
C LYS A 159 2.24 15.01 -7.20
N ALA A 160 2.16 16.32 -7.01
CA ALA A 160 2.34 16.94 -5.70
C ALA A 160 1.29 16.45 -4.68
N THR A 161 0.03 16.31 -5.10
CA THR A 161 -1.04 15.80 -4.23
C THR A 161 -0.78 14.35 -3.84
N ARG A 162 -0.39 13.50 -4.80
CA ARG A 162 -0.05 12.11 -4.55
C ARG A 162 1.14 11.98 -3.59
N ASP A 163 2.18 12.79 -3.78
CA ASP A 163 3.37 12.75 -2.93
C ASP A 163 3.03 13.17 -1.49
N VAL A 164 2.13 14.16 -1.31
CA VAL A 164 1.60 14.54 0.00
C VAL A 164 0.76 13.41 0.62
N GLN A 165 -0.09 12.74 -0.16
CA GLN A 165 -0.89 11.61 0.30
C GLN A 165 -0.02 10.44 0.75
N VAL A 166 1.01 10.09 -0.01
CA VAL A 166 1.98 9.03 0.35
C VAL A 166 2.68 9.41 1.65
N ALA A 167 3.17 10.65 1.78
CA ALA A 167 3.82 11.10 3.01
C ALA A 167 2.86 11.08 4.23
N ALA A 168 1.59 11.46 4.05
CA ALA A 168 0.59 11.40 5.10
C ALA A 168 0.26 9.96 5.52
N HIS A 169 0.16 9.05 4.55
CA HIS A 169 -0.05 7.63 4.78
C HIS A 169 1.12 7.01 5.55
N ASP A 170 2.36 7.31 5.15
CA ASP A 170 3.56 6.83 5.83
C ASP A 170 3.64 7.38 7.27
N ALA A 171 3.30 8.64 7.47
CA ALA A 171 3.22 9.24 8.81
C ALA A 171 2.15 8.57 9.69
N LEU A 172 1.00 8.20 9.12
CA LEU A 172 -0.05 7.46 9.83
C LEU A 172 0.44 6.07 10.26
N ILE A 173 1.12 5.35 9.36
CA ILE A 173 1.71 4.04 9.67
C ILE A 173 2.68 4.16 10.84
N GLU A 174 3.55 5.17 10.82
CA GLU A 174 4.53 5.37 11.89
C GLU A 174 3.87 5.74 13.22
N ALA A 175 2.85 6.62 13.19
CA ALA A 175 2.07 6.96 14.37
C ALA A 175 1.41 5.72 14.99
N TYR A 176 0.84 4.82 14.15
CA TYR A 176 0.25 3.57 14.62
C TYR A 176 1.26 2.66 15.32
N LYS A 177 2.46 2.47 14.74
CA LYS A 177 3.54 1.70 15.37
C LYS A 177 3.96 2.28 16.71
N ASN A 178 4.05 3.60 16.82
CA ASN A 178 4.38 4.26 18.07
C ASN A 178 3.30 4.07 19.14
N VAL A 179 2.01 4.17 18.77
CA VAL A 179 0.90 3.88 19.68
C VAL A 179 0.94 2.43 20.16
N GLU A 180 1.20 1.46 19.28
CA GLU A 180 1.32 0.05 19.67
C GLU A 180 2.45 -0.15 20.69
N LYS A 181 3.60 0.50 20.48
CA LYS A 181 4.72 0.48 21.43
C LYS A 181 4.31 1.06 22.78
N GLN A 182 3.65 2.22 22.80
CA GLN A 182 3.18 2.84 24.05
C GLN A 182 2.16 1.98 24.79
N VAL A 183 1.27 1.29 24.07
CA VAL A 183 0.32 0.35 24.67
C VAL A 183 1.07 -0.77 25.38
N LYS A 184 2.06 -1.39 24.72
CA LYS A 184 2.89 -2.46 25.32
C LYS A 184 3.65 -1.97 26.56
N GLU A 185 4.23 -0.78 26.51
CA GLU A 185 4.93 -0.20 27.66
C GLU A 185 3.99 0.11 28.82
N LYS A 186 2.81 0.66 28.52
CA LYS A 186 1.79 0.93 29.53
C LYS A 186 1.28 -0.36 30.17
N ASP A 187 1.12 -1.42 29.41
CA ASP A 187 0.67 -2.72 29.94
C ASP A 187 1.72 -3.34 30.89
N LYS A 188 3.01 -3.24 30.55
CA LYS A 188 4.10 -3.63 31.45
C LYS A 188 4.09 -2.80 32.74
N LEU A 189 3.96 -1.48 32.63
CA LEU A 189 3.92 -0.59 33.79
C LEU A 189 2.71 -0.87 34.69
N LYS A 190 1.55 -1.15 34.09
CA LYS A 190 0.36 -1.58 34.82
C LYS A 190 0.60 -2.88 35.58
N GLU A 191 1.24 -3.86 34.93
CA GLU A 191 1.57 -5.12 35.59
C GLU A 191 2.50 -4.92 36.81
N GLU A 192 3.53 -4.08 36.69
CA GLU A 192 4.42 -3.73 37.81
C GLU A 192 3.69 -2.99 38.94
N THR A 193 2.77 -2.09 38.58
CA THR A 193 1.94 -1.36 39.53
C THR A 193 1.04 -2.32 40.31
N GLU A 194 0.37 -3.24 39.62
CA GLU A 194 -0.48 -4.26 40.23
C GLU A 194 0.31 -5.22 41.11
N ARG A 195 1.53 -5.61 40.70
CA ARG A 195 2.43 -6.42 41.55
C ARG A 195 2.77 -5.68 42.85
N THR A 196 3.13 -4.41 42.76
CA THR A 196 3.46 -3.58 43.93
C THR A 196 2.26 -3.43 44.87
N LYS A 197 1.07 -3.20 44.30
CA LYS A 197 -0.19 -3.11 45.06
C LYS A 197 -0.47 -4.41 45.83
N ARG A 198 -0.33 -5.57 45.18
CA ARG A 198 -0.51 -6.88 45.83
C ARG A 198 0.50 -7.10 46.96
N LEU A 199 1.76 -6.72 46.76
CA LEU A 199 2.78 -6.82 47.80
C LEU A 199 2.45 -5.92 49.00
N ALA A 200 2.01 -4.69 48.76
CA ALA A 200 1.57 -3.78 49.82
C ALA A 200 0.37 -4.35 50.59
N GLU A 201 -0.66 -4.85 49.90
CA GLU A 201 -1.83 -5.48 50.53
C GLU A 201 -1.46 -6.71 51.37
N GLN A 202 -0.54 -7.55 50.89
CA GLN A 202 -0.03 -8.70 51.65
C GLN A 202 0.72 -8.27 52.91
N LEU A 203 1.54 -7.23 52.82
CA LEU A 203 2.29 -6.68 53.96
C LEU A 203 1.33 -6.07 54.99
N CYS A 204 0.37 -5.27 54.55
CA CYS A 204 -0.68 -4.70 55.41
C CYS A 204 -1.47 -5.82 56.12
N SER A 205 -1.94 -6.83 55.38
CA SER A 205 -2.68 -7.96 55.95
C SER A 205 -1.85 -8.79 56.95
N ARG A 206 -0.53 -8.87 56.77
CA ARG A 206 0.38 -9.53 57.72
C ARG A 206 0.56 -8.68 58.98
N TYR A 207 0.68 -7.37 58.82
CA TYR A 207 0.79 -6.44 59.94
C TYR A 207 -0.48 -6.46 60.79
N GLU A 208 -1.66 -6.35 60.18
CA GLU A 208 -2.94 -6.40 60.88
C GLU A 208 -3.12 -7.70 61.67
N ARG A 209 -2.77 -8.86 61.08
CA ARG A 209 -2.79 -10.14 61.80
C ARG A 209 -1.86 -10.17 63.01
N ARG A 210 -0.66 -9.60 62.90
CA ARG A 210 0.29 -9.52 64.02
C ARG A 210 -0.23 -8.61 65.13
N VAL A 211 -0.80 -7.46 64.77
CA VAL A 211 -1.42 -6.55 65.74
C VAL A 211 -2.59 -7.22 66.43
N ALA A 212 -3.49 -7.87 65.66
CA ALA A 212 -4.63 -8.60 66.21
C ALA A 212 -4.19 -9.71 67.18
N PHE A 213 -3.19 -10.52 66.81
CA PHE A 213 -2.62 -11.55 67.68
C PHE A 213 -2.02 -10.95 68.97
N ALA A 214 -1.23 -9.87 68.87
CA ALA A 214 -0.65 -9.20 70.02
C ALA A 214 -1.73 -8.61 70.95
N THR A 215 -2.81 -8.04 70.39
CA THR A 215 -3.93 -7.54 71.20
C THR A 215 -4.69 -8.68 71.88
N ALA A 216 -4.87 -9.83 71.20
CA ALA A 216 -5.52 -11.00 71.76
C ALA A 216 -4.68 -11.64 72.87
N ASP A 217 -3.36 -11.79 72.66
CA ASP A 217 -2.42 -12.31 73.66
C ASP A 217 -2.40 -11.43 74.92
N LYS A 218 -2.39 -10.10 74.75
CA LYS A 218 -2.51 -9.16 75.87
C LYS A 218 -3.84 -9.32 76.62
N SER A 219 -4.95 -9.52 75.89
CA SER A 219 -6.26 -9.72 76.52
C SER A 219 -6.33 -11.04 77.29
N TRP A 220 -5.71 -12.11 76.77
CA TRP A 220 -5.68 -13.42 77.41
C TRP A 220 -4.81 -13.42 78.66
N SER A 221 -3.61 -12.83 78.57
CA SER A 221 -2.73 -12.63 79.73
C SER A 221 -3.39 -11.77 80.80
N MET A 222 -4.05 -10.66 80.43
CA MET A 222 -4.84 -9.87 81.39
C MET A 222 -5.93 -10.72 82.06
N PHE A 223 -6.70 -11.49 81.29
CA PHE A 223 -7.75 -12.37 81.84
C PHE A 223 -7.18 -13.39 82.84
N LEU A 224 -6.06 -14.04 82.53
CA LEU A 224 -5.40 -14.98 83.43
C LEU A 224 -4.97 -14.32 84.76
N VAL A 225 -4.39 -13.12 84.68
CA VAL A 225 -4.00 -12.35 85.87
C VAL A 225 -5.22 -12.01 86.73
N TYR A 226 -6.31 -11.54 86.13
CA TYR A 226 -7.54 -11.23 86.87
C TYR A 226 -8.15 -12.47 87.56
N ASN A 227 -8.15 -13.63 86.90
CA ASN A 227 -8.63 -14.88 87.51
C ASN A 227 -7.75 -15.30 88.69
N LEU A 228 -6.42 -15.20 88.57
CA LEU A 228 -5.49 -15.55 89.65
C LEU A 228 -5.68 -14.66 90.88
N ILE A 229 -5.82 -13.34 90.69
CA ILE A 229 -6.09 -12.39 91.77
C ILE A 229 -7.42 -12.74 92.47
N GLY A 230 -8.47 -13.03 91.70
CA GLY A 230 -9.77 -13.44 92.25
C GLY A 230 -9.69 -14.69 93.12
N LEU A 231 -8.93 -15.70 92.69
CA LEU A 231 -8.70 -16.93 93.47
C LEU A 231 -7.97 -16.65 94.79
N ILE A 232 -6.93 -15.80 94.77
CA ILE A 232 -6.18 -15.43 95.98
C ILE A 232 -7.10 -14.71 96.98
N ILE A 233 -7.87 -13.72 96.52
CA ILE A 233 -8.82 -12.97 97.37
C ILE A 233 -9.84 -13.93 97.98
N PHE A 234 -10.40 -14.85 97.19
CA PHE A 234 -11.34 -15.85 97.67
C PHE A 234 -10.73 -16.74 98.76
N LEU A 235 -9.51 -17.24 98.56
CA LEU A 235 -8.80 -18.05 99.55
C LEU A 235 -8.55 -17.27 100.85
N VAL A 236 -8.11 -16.02 100.77
CA VAL A 236 -7.90 -15.15 101.94
C VAL A 236 -9.22 -14.93 102.69
N ALA A 237 -10.32 -14.65 101.98
CA ALA A 237 -11.63 -14.48 102.61
C ALA A 237 -12.09 -15.75 103.34
N VAL A 238 -11.92 -16.93 102.74
CA VAL A 238 -12.25 -18.22 103.37
C VAL A 238 -11.39 -18.47 104.62
N LEU A 239 -10.10 -18.13 104.57
CA LEU A 239 -9.21 -18.23 105.73
C LEU A 239 -9.65 -17.30 106.85
N VAL A 240 -9.98 -16.03 106.55
CA VAL A 240 -10.44 -15.05 107.54
C VAL A 240 -11.77 -15.47 108.19
N VAL A 241 -12.70 -16.08 107.44
CA VAL A 241 -13.98 -16.58 107.99
C VAL A 241 -13.78 -17.83 108.85
N LYS A 242 -12.69 -18.59 108.63
CA LYS A 242 -12.36 -19.79 109.40
C LYS A 242 -11.50 -19.52 110.64
N LEU A 243 -10.93 -18.32 110.76
CA LEU A 243 -10.17 -17.83 111.92
C LEU A 243 -11.12 -17.20 112.95
#